data_AF-A0AAD7YBD4-F1
#
_entry.id   AF-A0AAD7YBD4-F1
#
_cell.length_a   1.000
_cell.length_b   1.000
_cell.length_c   1.000
_cell.angle_alpha   90.00
_cell.angle_beta   90.00
_cell.angle_gamma   90.00
#
_symmetry.space_group_name_H-M   'P 1'
#
loop_
_entity.id
_entity.type
_entity.pdbx_description
1 polymer ?
#
loop_
_entity_poly.entity_id
_entity_poly.type
_entity_poly.pdbx_seq_one_letter_code
_entity_poly.pdbx_strand_id
1 'polypeptide(L)'
;MLVVPEVLHAVCEVSYPAIVAEAITYEVDMIRKTLTKQLVRCSDESLRWELQTALLYVTLRPFEYTICRTVSLNIYLPFTFISLCATYVLVVLQLSHFSVHF
;
A
#
# COMPACT_ATOMS: atom_id res chain seq x y z
N MET A 1 4.57 11.88 28.80
CA MET A 1 3.69 12.30 27.68
C MET A 1 4.51 12.89 26.54
N LEU A 2 5.59 12.21 26.11
CA LEU A 2 6.48 12.61 25.01
C LEU A 2 6.48 11.61 23.85
N VAL A 3 5.91 10.42 24.06
CA VAL A 3 5.92 9.29 23.11
C VAL A 3 4.93 9.49 21.95
N VAL A 4 3.85 10.23 22.16
CA VAL A 4 2.78 10.42 21.16
C VAL A 4 3.28 11.14 19.89
N PRO A 5 3.98 12.29 19.96
CA PRO A 5 4.48 12.96 18.76
C PRO A 5 5.56 12.15 18.01
N GLU A 6 6.42 11.42 18.72
CA GLU A 6 7.47 10.58 18.12
C GLU A 6 6.88 9.38 17.36
N VAL A 7 5.88 8.72 17.94
CA VAL A 7 5.16 7.62 17.28
C VAL A 7 4.38 8.13 16.08
N LEU A 8 3.75 9.31 16.17
CA LEU A 8 3.04 9.91 15.05
C LEU A 8 4.00 10.18 13.87
N HIS A 9 5.19 10.72 14.14
CA HIS A 9 6.20 10.97 13.13
C HIS A 9 6.68 9.67 12.44
N ALA A 10 6.98 8.63 13.21
CA ALA A 10 7.39 7.33 12.68
C ALA A 10 6.29 6.67 11.83
N VAL A 11 5.03 6.78 12.25
CA VAL A 11 3.88 6.27 11.47
C VAL A 11 3.75 7.02 10.14
N CYS A 12 3.93 8.34 10.13
CA CYS A 12 3.90 9.14 8.90
C CYS A 12 5.02 8.73 7.93
N GLU A 13 6.24 8.51 8.41
CA GLU A 13 7.36 8.09 7.56
C GLU A 13 7.17 6.69 6.97
N VAL A 14 6.67 5.74 7.75
CA VAL A 14 6.45 4.36 7.30
C VAL A 14 5.24 4.26 6.35
N SER A 15 4.22 5.10 6.55
CA SER A 15 3.01 5.10 5.72
C SER A 15 3.17 5.86 4.40
N TYR A 16 4.05 6.87 4.32
CA TYR A 16 4.25 7.65 3.10
C TYR A 16 4.58 6.80 1.85
N PRO A 17 5.62 5.94 1.85
CA PRO A 17 5.92 5.12 0.68
C PRO A 17 4.81 4.11 0.38
N ALA A 18 4.02 3.73 1.39
CA ALA A 18 2.89 2.83 1.23
C ALA A 18 1.73 3.48 0.47
N ILE A 19 1.34 4.68 0.90
CA ILE A 19 0.27 5.46 0.27
C ILE A 19 0.63 5.81 -1.18
N VAL A 20 1.88 6.23 -1.43
CA VAL A 20 2.34 6.58 -2.78
C VAL A 20 2.29 5.38 -3.72
N ALA A 21 2.77 4.22 -3.26
CA ALA A 21 2.74 3.00 -4.06
C ALA A 21 1.32 2.49 -4.35
N GLU A 22 0.41 2.61 -3.38
CA GLU A 22 -1.00 2.26 -3.56
C GLU A 22 -1.69 3.21 -4.54
N ALA A 23 -1.41 4.52 -4.47
CA ALA A 23 -1.90 5.51 -5.42
C ALA A 23 -1.43 5.24 -6.86
N ILE A 24 -0.15 4.90 -7.06
CA ILE A 24 0.38 4.54 -8.37
C ILE A 24 -0.32 3.29 -8.91
N THR A 25 -0.54 2.29 -8.06
CA THR A 25 -1.23 1.05 -8.44
C THR A 25 -2.68 1.32 -8.86
N TYR A 26 -3.37 2.21 -8.15
CA TYR A 26 -4.73 2.64 -8.47
C TYR A 26 -4.82 3.33 -9.85
N GLU A 27 -3.90 4.24 -10.14
CA GLU A 27 -3.83 4.93 -11.44
C GLU A 27 -3.56 3.95 -12.59
N VAL A 28 -2.67 2.97 -12.39
CA VAL A 28 -2.40 1.92 -13.39
C VAL A 28 -3.65 1.04 -13.64
N ASP A 29 -4.41 0.71 -12.59
CA ASP A 29 -5.66 -0.04 -12.73
C ASP A 29 -6.74 0.78 -13.49
N MET A 30 -6.81 2.08 -13.22
CA MET A 30 -7.66 3.03 -13.94
C MET A 30 -7.32 3.10 -15.43
N ILE A 31 -6.02 3.16 -15.79
CA ILE A 31 -5.56 3.12 -17.18
C ILE A 31 -5.99 1.82 -17.85
N ARG A 32 -5.80 0.67 -17.19
CA ARG A 32 -6.21 -0.64 -17.69
C ARG A 32 -7.73 -0.70 -17.93
N LYS A 33 -8.55 -0.24 -16.98
CA LYS A 33 -10.01 -0.18 -17.15
C LYS A 33 -10.42 0.69 -18.34
N THR A 34 -9.78 1.84 -18.50
CA THR A 34 -10.04 2.76 -19.60
C THR A 34 -9.68 2.13 -20.95
N LEU A 35 -8.51 1.48 -21.05
CA LEU A 35 -8.09 0.74 -22.25
C LEU A 35 -9.07 -0.39 -22.58
N THR A 36 -9.44 -1.23 -21.62
CA THR A 36 -10.41 -2.32 -21.85
C THR A 36 -11.76 -1.78 -22.35
N LYS A 37 -12.23 -0.65 -21.78
CA LYS A 37 -13.49 -0.02 -22.19
C LYS A 37 -13.43 0.51 -23.63
N GLN A 38 -12.30 1.11 -24.02
CA GLN A 38 -12.08 1.58 -25.39
C GLN A 38 -11.93 0.41 -26.38
N LEU A 39 -11.31 -0.69 -25.96
CA LEU A 39 -11.15 -1.90 -26.77
C LEU A 39 -12.50 -2.53 -27.14
N VAL A 40 -13.46 -2.57 -26.21
CA VAL A 40 -14.82 -3.09 -26.46
C VAL A 40 -15.64 -2.15 -27.37
N ARG A 41 -15.33 -0.85 -27.36
CA ARG A 41 -16.11 0.18 -28.08
C ARG A 41 -15.56 0.49 -29.48
N CYS A 42 -14.31 0.11 -29.78
CA CYS A 42 -13.71 0.36 -31.09
C CYS A 42 -14.12 -0.68 -32.14
N SER A 43 -14.59 -0.21 -33.29
CA SER A 43 -14.82 -1.05 -34.49
C SER A 43 -13.61 -1.12 -35.43
N ASP A 44 -12.61 -0.25 -35.27
CA ASP A 44 -11.41 -0.23 -36.11
C ASP A 44 -10.38 -1.28 -35.69
N GLU A 45 -10.07 -2.20 -36.61
CA GLU A 45 -9.16 -3.34 -36.40
C GLU A 45 -7.71 -2.90 -36.08
N SER A 46 -7.23 -1.79 -36.66
CA SER A 46 -5.88 -1.28 -36.40
C SER A 46 -5.72 -0.71 -34.99
N LEU A 47 -6.71 0.08 -34.54
CA LEU A 47 -6.73 0.66 -33.20
C LEU A 47 -6.88 -0.42 -32.13
N ARG A 48 -7.65 -1.47 -32.44
CA ARG A 48 -7.82 -2.64 -31.57
C ARG A 48 -6.49 -3.35 -31.32
N TRP A 49 -5.63 -3.44 -32.34
CA TRP A 49 -4.33 -4.09 -32.20
C TRP A 49 -3.34 -3.28 -31.35
N GLU A 50 -3.29 -1.96 -31.54
CA GLU A 50 -2.49 -1.08 -30.69
C GLU A 50 -2.95 -1.11 -29.24
N LEU A 51 -4.26 -1.08 -28.98
CA LEU A 51 -4.81 -1.20 -27.63
C LEU A 51 -4.49 -2.56 -27.00
N GLN A 52 -4.62 -3.67 -27.73
CA GLN A 52 -4.25 -4.99 -27.21
C GLN A 52 -2.76 -5.06 -26.88
N THR A 53 -1.89 -4.48 -27.72
CA THR A 53 -0.46 -4.40 -27.45
C THR A 53 -0.16 -3.60 -26.19
N ALA A 54 -0.81 -2.44 -26.01
CA ALA A 54 -0.68 -1.63 -24.80
C ALA A 54 -1.18 -2.38 -23.55
N LEU A 55 -2.31 -3.07 -23.65
CA LEU A 55 -2.90 -3.85 -22.56
C LEU A 55 -2.01 -5.06 -22.20
N LEU A 56 -1.44 -5.72 -23.21
CA LEU A 56 -0.45 -6.79 -23.02
C LEU A 56 0.81 -6.25 -22.32
N TYR A 57 1.32 -5.08 -22.70
CA TYR A 57 2.45 -4.45 -22.04
C TYR A 57 2.19 -4.15 -20.56
N VAL A 58 1.01 -3.60 -20.25
CA VAL A 58 0.59 -3.31 -18.87
C VAL A 58 0.37 -4.61 -18.07
N THR A 59 -0.05 -5.70 -18.72
CA THR A 59 -0.31 -6.99 -18.06
C THR A 59 0.95 -7.84 -17.88
N LEU A 60 1.88 -7.80 -18.84
CA LEU A 60 3.18 -8.47 -18.77
C LEU A 60 4.10 -7.85 -17.72
N ARG A 61 3.90 -6.57 -17.44
CA ARG A 61 4.63 -5.83 -16.40
C ARG A 61 3.62 -5.32 -15.37
N PRO A 62 3.02 -6.19 -14.55
CA PRO A 62 2.21 -5.71 -13.45
C PRO A 62 3.13 -4.87 -12.56
N PHE A 63 2.80 -3.59 -12.39
CA PHE A 63 3.46 -2.70 -11.45
C PHE A 63 3.09 -3.13 -10.03
N GLU A 64 3.51 -4.34 -9.65
CA GLU A 64 3.44 -4.79 -8.27
C GLU A 64 4.54 -4.07 -7.51
N TYR A 65 4.20 -2.92 -6.93
CA TYR A 65 5.06 -2.25 -5.97
C TYR A 65 5.13 -3.08 -4.69
N THR A 66 5.93 -4.13 -4.72
CA THR A 66 6.33 -4.88 -3.52
C THR A 66 7.46 -4.10 -2.86
N ILE A 67 7.18 -3.39 -1.76
CA ILE A 67 8.28 -2.94 -0.89
C ILE A 67 8.91 -4.20 -0.31
N CYS A 68 10.19 -4.41 -0.61
CA CYS A 68 10.97 -5.56 -0.15
C CYS A 68 10.43 -6.95 -0.53
N ARG A 69 9.76 -7.15 -1.69
CA ARG A 69 9.44 -8.49 -2.28
C ARG A 69 8.70 -9.50 -1.37
N THR A 70 8.29 -9.10 -0.16
CA THR A 70 7.74 -9.99 0.88
C THR A 70 6.45 -9.44 1.47
N VAL A 71 6.23 -8.12 1.40
CA VAL A 71 5.01 -7.51 1.91
C VAL A 71 4.34 -6.77 0.77
N SER A 72 3.26 -7.35 0.24
CA SER A 72 2.30 -6.58 -0.54
C SER A 72 1.94 -5.37 0.29
N LEU A 73 2.20 -4.19 -0.26
CA LEU A 73 1.91 -2.91 0.35
C LEU A 73 0.41 -2.79 0.52
N ASN A 74 -0.05 -3.33 1.63
CA ASN A 74 -1.44 -3.41 1.99
C ASN A 74 -1.66 -2.32 3.02
N ILE A 75 -2.77 -1.59 2.91
CA ILE A 75 -3.14 -0.50 3.83
C ILE A 75 -3.17 -0.96 5.31
N TYR A 76 -3.18 -2.28 5.55
CA TYR A 76 -3.04 -2.89 6.87
C TYR A 76 -1.63 -2.79 7.47
N LEU A 77 -0.56 -2.58 6.71
CA LEU A 77 0.83 -2.44 7.23
C LEU A 77 0.96 -1.35 8.31
N PRO A 78 0.54 -0.09 8.06
CA PRO A 78 0.57 0.95 9.09
C PRO A 78 -0.37 0.61 10.26
N PHE A 79 -1.50 -0.03 10.00
CA PHE A 79 -2.45 -0.43 11.04
C PHE A 79 -1.85 -1.49 11.99
N THR A 80 -1.21 -2.52 11.44
CA THR A 80 -0.50 -3.56 12.20
C THR A 80 0.66 -2.95 12.99
N PHE A 81 1.40 -2.00 12.41
CA PHE A 81 2.48 -1.31 13.09
C PHE A 81 1.99 -0.51 14.31
N ILE A 82 0.92 0.28 14.15
CA ILE A 82 0.29 1.01 15.27
C ILE A 82 -0.19 0.05 16.34
N SER A 83 -0.82 -1.06 15.95
CA SER A 83 -1.28 -2.08 16.90
C SER A 83 -0.13 -2.67 17.71
N LEU A 84 1.00 -3.00 17.07
CA LEU A 84 2.18 -3.50 17.76
C LEU A 84 2.76 -2.47 18.74
N CYS A 85 2.85 -1.21 18.34
CA CYS A 85 3.29 -0.12 19.22
C CYS A 85 2.38 0.02 20.45
N ALA A 86 1.06 0.01 20.25
CA ALA A 86 0.10 0.10 21.35
C ALA A 86 0.21 -1.10 22.31
N THR A 87 0.28 -2.32 21.78
CA THR A 87 0.46 -3.53 22.60
C THR A 87 1.78 -3.49 23.39
N TYR A 88 2.88 -3.05 22.77
CA TYR A 88 4.17 -2.90 23.45
C TYR A 88 4.10 -1.91 24.62
N VAL A 89 3.50 -0.74 24.40
CA VAL A 89 3.33 0.26 25.47
C VAL A 89 2.49 -0.29 26.62
N LEU A 90 1.39 -0.98 26.32
CA LEU A 90 0.54 -1.59 27.34
C LEU A 90 1.26 -2.66 28.16
N VAL A 91 2.02 -3.53 27.49
CA VAL A 91 2.82 -4.59 28.16
C VAL A 91 3.88 -3.97 29.06
N VAL A 92 4.62 -2.96 28.58
CA VAL A 92 5.64 -2.26 29.37
C VAL A 92 5.02 -1.57 30.58
N LEU A 93 3.86 -0.92 30.42
CA LEU A 93 3.13 -0.30 31.54
C LEU A 93 2.69 -1.35 32.58
N GLN A 94 2.15 -2.49 32.13
CA GLN A 94 1.76 -3.58 33.01
C GLN A 94 2.94 -4.16 33.80
N LEU A 95 4.07 -4.41 33.13
CA LEU A 95 5.28 -4.90 33.78
C LEU A 95 5.86 -3.87 34.77
N SER A 96 5.83 -2.59 34.42
CA SER A 96 6.30 -1.51 35.30
C SER A 96 5.44 -1.39 36.55
N HIS A 97 4.11 -1.47 36.40
CA HIS A 97 3.18 -1.47 37.53
C HIS A 97 3.36 -2.70 38.43
N PHE A 98 3.58 -3.88 37.84
CA PHE A 98 3.87 -5.11 38.60
C PHE A 98 5.20 -5.02 39.36
N SER A 99 6.23 -4.43 38.76
CA SER A 99 7.55 -4.27 39.36
C SER A 99 7.59 -3.24 40.50
N VAL A 100 6.65 -2.28 40.55
CA VAL A 100 6.55 -1.29 41.63
C VAL A 100 5.77 -1.82 42.83
N HIS A 101 5.00 -2.90 42.65
CA HIS A 101 4.16 -3.50 43.70
C HIS A 101 4.82 -4.73 44.38
N PHE A 102 6.09 -5.04 44.05
CA PHE A 102 6.95 -6.03 44.71
C PHE A 102 8.12 -5.35 45.41
#